data_AF-A0A951BZ11-F1
#
_entry.id   AF-A0A951BZ11-F1
#
_cell.length_a   1.000
_cell.length_b   1.000
_cell.length_c   1.000
_cell.angle_alpha   90.00
_cell.angle_beta   90.00
_cell.angle_gamma   90.00
#
_symmetry.space_group_name_H-M   'P 1'
#
loop_
_entity.id
_entity.type
_entity.pdbx_description
1 polymer ?
#
loop_
_entity_poly.entity_id
_entity_poly.type
_entity_poly.pdbx_seq_one_letter_code
_entity_poly.pdbx_strand_id
1 'polypeptide(L)' 'AMVDTSCWKIPPIFEILRRLGNIPEDDYRRTFNLGVGIVFAVPRRHVIKAERLLARLGETPFSIGEVIEYRRGHPRVQYR' A
#
# COMPACT_ATOMS: atom_id res chain seq x y z
N ALA A 1 -5.08 -4.30 8.88
CA ALA A 1 -5.38 -3.21 7.93
C ALA A 1 -6.03 -3.80 6.69
N MET A 2 -6.99 -3.08 6.11
CA MET A 2 -7.52 -3.37 4.78
C MET A 2 -6.82 -2.44 3.78
N VAL A 3 -6.18 -3.01 2.77
CA VAL A 3 -5.40 -2.30 1.74
C VAL A 3 -6.12 -2.49 0.41
N ASP A 4 -6.51 -1.39 -0.23
CA ASP A 4 -7.12 -1.41 -1.56
C ASP A 4 -6.02 -1.29 -2.62
N THR A 5 -5.75 -2.38 -3.32
CA THR A 5 -4.67 -2.45 -4.30
C THR A 5 -4.99 -1.74 -5.61
N SER A 6 -6.25 -1.33 -5.82
CA SER A 6 -6.68 -0.59 -7.01
C SER A 6 -6.34 0.90 -6.96
N CYS A 7 -5.96 1.43 -5.79
CA CYS A 7 -5.73 2.86 -5.61
C CYS A 7 -4.36 3.35 -6.11
N TRP A 8 -3.47 2.45 -6.54
CA TRP A 8 -2.22 2.82 -7.20
C TRP A 8 -1.87 1.82 -8.31
N LYS A 9 -0.96 2.25 -9.19
CA LYS A 9 -0.39 1.36 -10.22
C LYS A 9 0.95 0.85 -9.74
N ILE A 10 1.13 -0.47 -9.75
CA ILE A 10 2.42 -1.09 -9.48
C ILE A 10 3.40 -0.67 -10.58
N PRO A 11 4.60 -0.14 -10.24
CA PRO A 11 5.60 0.22 -11.23
C PRO A 11 5.98 -0.98 -12.13
N PRO A 12 6.08 -0.80 -13.47
CA PRO A 12 6.27 -1.92 -14.42
C PRO A 12 7.49 -2.80 -14.15
N ILE A 13 8.54 -2.25 -13.53
CA ILE A 13 9.76 -3.00 -13.18
C ILE A 13 9.45 -4.20 -12.27
N PHE A 14 8.49 -4.09 -11.36
CA PHE A 14 8.15 -5.17 -10.45
C PHE A 14 7.49 -6.35 -11.18
N GLU A 15 6.65 -6.09 -12.20
CA GLU A 15 6.09 -7.17 -13.03
C GLU A 15 7.15 -7.88 -13.86
N ILE A 16 8.17 -7.14 -14.32
CA ILE A 16 9.32 -7.74 -15.02
C ILE A 16 10.08 -8.67 -14.06
N LEU A 17 10.42 -8.18 -12.85
CA LEU A 17 11.12 -8.97 -11.84
C LEU A 17 10.33 -10.22 -11.42
N ARG A 18 9.02 -10.09 -11.22
CA ARG A 18 8.13 -11.20 -10.87
C ARG A 18 8.13 -12.29 -11.93
N ARG A 19 8.02 -11.91 -13.20
CA ARG A 19 8.03 -12.84 -14.34
C ARG A 19 9.38 -13.52 -14.51
N LEU A 20 10.48 -12.77 -14.46
CA LEU A 20 11.82 -13.32 -14.63
C LEU A 20 12.21 -14.29 -13.50
N GLY A 21 11.83 -13.98 -12.27
CA GLY A 21 12.12 -14.81 -11.10
C GLY A 21 11.12 -15.92 -10.83
N ASN A 22 10.03 -16.02 -11.61
CA ASN A 22 8.90 -16.91 -11.33
C ASN A 22 8.40 -16.78 -9.87
N ILE A 23 8.28 -15.54 -9.38
CA ILE A 23 8.03 -15.24 -7.96
C ILE A 23 6.55 -15.46 -7.63
N PRO A 24 6.22 -16.28 -6.61
CA PRO A 24 4.85 -16.42 -6.12
C PRO A 24 4.27 -15.09 -5.63
N GLU A 25 2.94 -14.92 -5.74
CA GLU A 25 2.26 -13.67 -5.37
C GLU A 25 2.52 -13.25 -3.91
N ASP A 26 2.53 -14.19 -2.98
CA ASP A 26 2.78 -13.92 -1.57
C ASP A 26 4.21 -13.39 -1.32
N ASP A 27 5.20 -13.98 -2.00
CA ASP A 27 6.61 -13.55 -1.91
C ASP A 27 6.80 -12.19 -2.60
N TYR A 28 6.11 -11.97 -3.71
CA TYR A 28 6.11 -10.71 -4.45
C TYR A 28 5.66 -9.54 -3.56
N ARG A 29 4.57 -9.72 -2.81
CA ARG A 29 4.03 -8.71 -1.87
C ARG A 29 4.83 -8.56 -0.59
N ARG A 30 5.47 -9.63 -0.12
CA ARG A 30 6.29 -9.62 1.11
C ARG A 30 7.68 -9.04 0.89
N THR A 31 8.19 -9.09 -0.32
CA THR A 31 9.59 -8.72 -0.64
C THR A 31 9.70 -7.31 -1.18
N PHE A 32 8.80 -6.91 -2.08
CA PHE A 32 8.88 -5.60 -2.73
C PHE A 32 7.88 -4.60 -2.12
N ASN A 33 8.21 -3.32 -2.22
CA ASN A 33 7.31 -2.24 -1.82
C ASN A 33 6.16 -2.02 -2.82
N LEU A 34 6.27 -2.57 -4.03
CA LEU A 34 5.29 -2.49 -5.13
C LEU A 34 4.84 -1.05 -5.48
N GLY A 35 5.70 -0.06 -5.23
CA GLY A 35 5.43 1.36 -5.46
C GLY A 35 4.99 2.15 -4.22
N VAL A 36 4.87 1.53 -3.05
CA VAL A 36 4.49 2.19 -1.80
C VAL A 36 5.68 2.25 -0.83
N GLY A 37 6.39 3.38 -0.82
CA GLY A 37 7.58 3.53 0.02
C GLY A 37 7.31 3.77 1.51
N ILE A 38 6.26 4.53 1.83
CA ILE A 38 5.92 4.93 3.20
C ILE A 38 4.39 4.89 3.38
N VAL A 39 3.94 4.44 4.55
CA VAL A 39 2.53 4.45 4.95
C VAL A 39 2.36 5.26 6.23
N PHE A 40 1.38 6.17 6.23
CA PHE A 40 1.00 6.95 7.42
C PHE A 40 -0.38 6.50 7.91
N ALA A 41 -0.50 6.22 9.21
CA ALA A 41 -1.79 6.01 9.86
C ALA A 41 -2.26 7.32 10.51
N VAL A 42 -3.38 7.88 10.02
CA VAL A 42 -3.95 9.13 10.53
C VAL A 42 -5.44 8.96 10.85
N PRO A 43 -6.01 9.74 11.79
CA PRO A 43 -7.45 9.80 11.97
C PRO A 43 -8.14 10.20 10.67
N ARG A 44 -9.30 9.59 10.36
CA ARG A 44 -10.06 9.83 9.13
C ARG A 44 -10.28 11.32 8.83
N ARG A 45 -10.58 12.11 9.88
CA ARG A 45 -10.78 13.57 9.80
C ARG A 45 -9.54 14.36 9.38
N HIS A 46 -8.34 13.77 9.42
CA HIS A 46 -7.07 14.42 9.09
C HIS A 46 -6.51 14.01 7.72
N VAL A 47 -7.15 13.10 6.98
CA VAL A 47 -6.64 12.59 5.70
C VAL A 47 -6.34 13.72 4.71
N ILE A 48 -7.33 14.60 4.46
CA ILE A 48 -7.16 15.74 3.53
C ILE A 48 -6.03 16.68 3.98
N LYS A 49 -5.87 16.88 5.29
CA LYS A 49 -4.79 17.72 5.84
C LYS A 49 -3.42 17.07 5.61
N ALA A 50 -3.31 15.76 5.82
CA ALA A 50 -2.08 15.00 5.61
C ALA A 50 -1.69 14.97 4.12
N GLU A 51 -2.64 14.68 3.23
CA GLU A 51 -2.41 14.68 1.78
C GLU A 51 -1.94 16.05 1.28
N ARG A 52 -2.57 17.14 1.74
CA ARG A 52 -2.13 18.50 1.39
C ARG A 52 -0.73 18.82 1.89
N LEU A 53 -0.36 18.37 3.09
CA LEU A 53 0.97 18.61 3.64
C LEU A 53 2.03 17.86 2.83
N LEU A 54 1.79 16.57 2.55
CA LEU A 54 2.70 15.74 1.75
C LEU A 54 2.85 16.28 0.32
N ALA A 55 1.75 16.68 -0.31
CA ALA A 55 1.79 17.30 -1.64
C ALA A 55 2.64 18.59 -1.67
N ARG A 56 2.59 19.42 -0.62
CA ARG A 56 3.44 20.62 -0.49
C ARG A 56 4.93 20.29 -0.31
N LEU A 57 5.24 19.09 0.18
CA LEU A 57 6.62 18.60 0.30
C LEU A 57 7.11 17.94 -1.00
N GLY A 58 6.29 17.92 -2.06
CA GLY A 58 6.64 17.33 -3.35
C GLY A 58 6.28 15.86 -3.50
N GLU A 59 5.59 15.28 -2.52
CA GLU A 59 5.15 13.88 -2.54
C GLU A 59 3.82 13.71 -3.29
N THR A 60 3.51 12.47 -3.69
CA THR A 60 2.26 12.09 -4.37
C THR A 60 1.41 11.18 -3.48
N PRO A 61 0.87 11.69 -2.36
CA PRO A 61 0.13 10.86 -1.41
C PRO A 61 -1.20 10.38 -1.99
N PHE A 62 -1.66 9.22 -1.53
CA PHE A 62 -2.98 8.70 -1.81
C PHE A 62 -3.48 7.88 -0.61
N SER A 63 -4.80 7.81 -0.47
CA SER A 63 -5.43 6.98 0.54
C SER A 63 -5.41 5.51 0.12
N ILE A 64 -4.58 4.69 0.79
CA ILE A 64 -4.37 3.27 0.45
C ILE A 64 -5.38 2.30 1.08
N GLY A 65 -6.11 2.75 2.10
CA GLY A 65 -7.06 1.90 2.82
C GLY A 65 -7.27 2.36 4.25
N GLU A 66 -7.58 1.42 5.13
CA GLU A 66 -7.98 1.71 6.50
C GLU A 66 -7.48 0.70 7.54
N VAL A 67 -7.32 1.18 8.78
CA VAL A 67 -7.10 0.32 9.94
C VAL A 67 -8.44 -0.25 10.37
N ILE A 68 -8.56 -1.58 10.32
CA ILE A 68 -9.73 -2.33 10.75
C ILE A 68 -9.43 -3.08 12.05
N GLU A 69 -10.48 -3.47 12.76
CA GLU A 69 -10.36 -4.35 13.92
C GLU A 69 -9.68 -5.67 13.54
N TYR A 70 -8.73 -6.11 14.36
CA TYR A 70 -8.04 -7.37 14.15
C TYR A 70 -8.89 -8.55 14.61
N ARG A 71 -9.14 -9.51 13.71
CA ARG A 71 -9.79 -10.78 14.03
C ARG A 71 -8.75 -11.90 14.12
N ARG A 72 -8.72 -12.59 15.26
CA ARG A 72 -7.81 -13.72 15.47
C ARG A 72 -8.02 -14.78 14.39
N GLY A 73 -6.93 -15.33 13.84
CA GLY A 73 -6.97 -16.29 12.74
C GLY A 73 -7.00 -15.67 11.35
N HIS A 74 -7.19 -14.36 11.21
CA HIS A 74 -7.07 -13.65 9.93
C HIS A 74 -5.67 -13.04 9.73
N PRO A 75 -5.25 -12.82 8.46
CA PRO A 75 -4.05 -12.04 8.15
C PRO A 75 -4.09 -10.63 8.76
N ARG A 76 -2.93 -10.14 9.21
CA ARG A 76 -2.79 -8.77 9.76
C ARG A 76 -3.01 -7.68 8.71
N VAL A 77 -2.66 -7.99 7.45
CA VAL A 77 -2.94 -7.17 6.28
C VAL A 77 -3.85 -7.96 5.36
N GLN A 78 -4.97 -7.38 4.99
CA GLN A 78 -5.94 -7.93 4.05
C GLN A 78 -5.91 -7.06 2.81
N TYR A 79 -5.80 -7.68 1.63
CA TYR A 79 -5.77 -6.99 0.36
C TYR A 79 -7.15 -7.09 -0.30
N ARG A 80 -7.64 -5.96 -0.80
CA ARG A 80 -8.81 -5.84 -1.67
C ARG A 80 -8.36 -5.48 -3.08
#